data_AF-M3D1J5-F1
#
_entry.id   AF-M3D1J5-F1
#
_cell.length_a   1.000
_cell.length_b   1.000
_cell.length_c   1.000
_cell.angle_alpha   90.00
_cell.angle_beta   90.00
_cell.angle_gamma   90.00
#
_symmetry.space_group_name_H-M   'P 1'
#
loop_
_entity.id
_entity.type
_entity.pdbx_description
1 polymer ?
#
loop_
_entity_poly.entity_id
_entity_poly.type
_entity_poly.pdbx_seq_one_letter_code
_entity_poly.pdbx_strand_id
1 'polypeptide(L)'
;MDEDLLLYPHVFSGPPKEIPFLFPHAVDGPHIGMFPLAKAGPAADAYRAVSGSVSPEFRDEVDRLASLLESEHGEWEYATKALDWYDQDTIFFSITG
;
A
#
# COMPACT_ATOMS: atom_id res chain seq x y z
N MET A 1 10.87 5.56 -12.90
CA MET A 1 10.08 5.06 -11.76
C MET A 1 9.46 3.75 -12.23
N ASP A 2 9.54 2.69 -11.44
CA ASP A 2 8.85 1.43 -11.77
C ASP A 2 7.35 1.63 -11.55
N GLU A 3 6.52 1.37 -12.57
CA GLU A 3 5.06 1.60 -12.54
C GLU A 3 4.39 0.77 -11.44
N ASP A 4 4.99 -0.36 -11.09
CA ASP A 4 4.58 -1.27 -10.04
C ASP A 4 4.66 -0.69 -8.62
N LEU A 5 5.36 0.44 -8.44
CA LEU A 5 5.49 1.17 -7.17
C LEU A 5 4.46 2.30 -7.02
N LEU A 6 3.75 2.66 -8.10
CA LEU A 6 2.63 3.60 -8.00
C LEU A 6 1.50 2.89 -7.27
N LEU A 7 0.90 3.52 -6.26
CA LEU A 7 -0.23 2.94 -5.55
C LEU A 7 -1.54 2.99 -6.33
N TYR A 8 -1.71 3.92 -7.26
CA TYR A 8 -2.98 4.13 -7.97
C TYR A 8 -3.56 2.85 -8.63
N PRO A 9 -2.77 2.02 -9.33
CA PRO A 9 -3.26 0.74 -9.88
C PRO A 9 -3.68 -0.29 -8.82
N HIS A 10 -3.17 -0.14 -7.58
CA HIS A 10 -3.37 -1.08 -6.47
C HIS A 10 -4.52 -0.67 -5.55
N VAL A 11 -4.81 0.62 -5.44
CA VAL A 11 -5.88 1.17 -4.59
C VAL A 11 -7.26 0.59 -4.96
N PHE A 12 -7.49 0.26 -6.23
CA PHE A 12 -8.75 -0.32 -6.70
C PHE A 12 -8.60 -1.74 -7.27
N SER A 13 -7.58 -2.49 -6.84
CA SER A 13 -7.29 -3.82 -7.39
C SER A 13 -8.36 -4.87 -7.05
N GLY A 14 -9.18 -4.61 -6.03
CA GLY A 14 -10.07 -5.62 -5.46
C GLY A 14 -9.30 -6.71 -4.69
N PRO A 15 -10.02 -7.66 -4.06
CA PRO A 15 -9.41 -8.79 -3.38
C PRO A 15 -8.77 -9.79 -4.36
N PRO A 16 -7.87 -10.70 -3.91
CA PRO A 16 -7.33 -11.77 -4.74
C PRO A 16 -8.46 -12.68 -5.26
N LYS A 17 -8.28 -13.27 -6.45
CA LYS A 17 -9.28 -14.14 -7.09
C LYS A 17 -9.56 -15.41 -6.28
N GLU A 18 -8.61 -15.78 -5.44
CA GLU A 18 -8.60 -16.99 -4.62
C GLU A 18 -9.47 -16.85 -3.36
N ILE A 19 -9.88 -15.63 -2.99
CA ILE A 19 -10.80 -15.43 -1.85
C ILE A 19 -12.21 -15.81 -2.28
N PRO A 20 -12.82 -16.88 -1.73
CA PRO A 20 -14.05 -17.46 -2.24
C PRO A 20 -15.33 -16.74 -1.76
N PHE A 21 -15.18 -15.61 -1.05
CA PHE A 21 -16.31 -14.86 -0.50
C PHE A 21 -16.27 -13.39 -0.93
N LEU A 22 -17.46 -12.85 -1.17
CA LEU A 22 -17.66 -11.44 -1.51
C LEU A 22 -17.40 -10.57 -0.28
N PHE A 23 -16.43 -9.66 -0.37
CA PHE A 23 -16.35 -8.55 0.57
C PHE A 23 -17.55 -7.62 0.33
N PRO A 24 -18.31 -7.22 1.37
CA PRO A 24 -19.32 -6.18 1.23
C PRO A 24 -18.65 -4.92 0.64
N HIS A 25 -19.12 -4.46 -0.51
CA HIS A 25 -18.56 -3.31 -1.22
C HIS A 25 -19.71 -2.39 -1.65
N ALA A 26 -19.48 -1.07 -1.73
CA ALA A 26 -20.49 -0.16 -2.25
C ALA A 26 -20.73 -0.45 -3.74
N VAL A 27 -21.94 -0.09 -4.20
CA VAL A 27 -22.53 -0.54 -5.48
C VAL A 27 -21.64 -0.27 -6.71
N ASP A 28 -20.72 0.70 -6.65
CA ASP A 28 -20.00 1.24 -7.82
C ASP A 28 -18.49 0.90 -7.94
N GLY A 29 -17.95 -0.11 -7.24
CA GLY A 29 -16.57 -0.58 -7.49
C GLY A 29 -15.90 -1.34 -6.34
N PRO A 30 -14.64 -1.81 -6.49
CA PRO A 30 -13.90 -2.40 -5.38
C PRO A 30 -13.49 -1.32 -4.36
N HIS A 31 -13.92 -1.46 -3.11
CA HIS A 31 -13.54 -0.54 -1.99
C HIS A 31 -12.29 -1.02 -1.26
N ILE A 32 -11.64 -2.06 -1.78
CA ILE A 32 -10.42 -2.64 -1.23
C ILE A 32 -9.34 -2.62 -2.31
N GLY A 33 -8.20 -2.04 -1.94
CA GLY A 33 -6.96 -2.14 -2.69
C GLY A 33 -5.96 -3.05 -2.00
N MET A 34 -4.99 -3.56 -2.75
CA MET A 34 -3.95 -4.44 -2.22
C MET A 34 -2.59 -4.02 -2.75
N PHE A 35 -1.58 -3.96 -1.88
CA PHE A 35 -0.22 -3.68 -2.29
C PHE A 35 0.78 -4.61 -1.62
N PRO A 36 1.78 -5.15 -2.33
CA PRO A 36 2.74 -6.08 -1.72
C PRO A 36 3.60 -5.40 -0.65
N LEU A 37 3.68 -5.97 0.55
CA LEU A 37 4.53 -5.49 1.66
C LEU A 37 6.01 -5.42 1.26
N ALA A 38 6.46 -6.36 0.43
CA ALA A 38 7.82 -6.36 -0.12
C ALA A 38 8.14 -5.12 -0.98
N LYS A 39 7.12 -4.44 -1.52
CA LYS A 39 7.26 -3.22 -2.31
C LYS A 39 7.06 -1.95 -1.47
N ALA A 40 6.68 -2.04 -0.20
CA ALA A 40 6.40 -0.89 0.67
C ALA A 40 7.63 0.01 0.87
N GLY A 41 8.80 -0.58 1.18
CA GLY A 41 10.06 0.17 1.27
C GLY A 41 10.45 0.88 -0.03
N PRO A 42 10.58 0.15 -1.16
CA PRO A 42 10.86 0.76 -2.46
C PRO A 42 9.86 1.85 -2.89
N ALA A 43 8.57 1.69 -2.55
CA ALA A 43 7.57 2.71 -2.83
C ALA A 43 7.74 3.95 -1.92
N ALA A 44 8.03 3.78 -0.63
CA ALA A 44 8.33 4.87 0.28
C ALA A 44 9.48 5.74 -0.25
N ASP A 45 10.58 5.10 -0.68
CA ASP A 45 11.74 5.77 -1.28
C ASP A 45 11.36 6.55 -2.56
N ALA A 46 10.56 5.93 -3.43
CA ALA A 46 10.10 6.57 -4.66
C ALA A 46 9.24 7.80 -4.39
N TYR A 47 8.27 7.72 -3.46
CA TYR A 47 7.43 8.85 -3.08
C TYR A 47 8.23 9.99 -2.46
N ARG A 48 9.20 9.67 -1.58
CA ARG A 48 10.08 10.66 -0.95
C ARG A 48 10.95 11.37 -1.97
N ALA A 49 11.48 10.64 -2.96
CA ALA A 49 12.31 11.19 -4.02
C ALA A 49 11.57 12.23 -4.89
N VAL A 50 10.26 12.07 -5.09
CA VAL A 50 9.46 12.96 -5.94
C VAL A 50 8.70 14.03 -5.17
N SER A 51 8.59 13.94 -3.84
CA SER A 51 7.82 14.86 -2.99
C SER A 51 8.11 16.35 -3.28
N GLY A 52 9.38 16.73 -3.44
CA GLY A 52 9.76 18.10 -3.78
C GLY A 52 9.23 18.62 -5.14
N SER A 53 8.90 17.70 -6.06
CA SER A 53 8.34 18.01 -7.38
C SER A 53 6.81 18.01 -7.40
N VAL A 54 6.16 17.54 -6.32
CA VAL A 54 4.72 17.57 -6.16
C VAL A 54 4.26 18.99 -5.80
N SER A 55 3.05 19.35 -6.23
CA SER A 55 2.43 20.63 -5.90
C SER A 55 2.43 20.83 -4.38
N PRO A 56 2.75 22.04 -3.86
CA PRO A 56 2.92 22.28 -2.43
C PRO A 56 1.75 21.79 -1.56
N GLU A 57 0.51 21.88 -2.07
CA GLU A 57 -0.71 21.47 -1.38
C GLU A 57 -0.90 19.96 -1.22
N PHE A 58 -0.03 19.13 -1.82
CA PHE A 58 -0.08 17.66 -1.68
C PHE A 58 1.20 17.07 -1.06
N ARG A 59 2.19 17.91 -0.72
CA ARG A 59 3.48 17.43 -0.21
C ARG A 59 3.33 16.72 1.13
N ASP A 60 2.54 17.31 2.03
CA ASP A 60 2.30 16.75 3.35
C ASP A 60 1.62 15.37 3.24
N GLU A 61 0.66 15.21 2.33
CA GLU A 61 0.00 13.94 2.05
C GLU A 61 0.97 12.90 1.46
N VAL A 62 1.83 13.30 0.52
CA VAL A 62 2.83 12.41 -0.09
C VAL A 62 3.89 11.98 0.93
N ASP A 63 4.38 12.90 1.75
CA ASP A 63 5.36 12.60 2.80
C ASP A 63 4.76 11.70 3.90
N ARG A 64 3.49 11.93 4.24
CA ARG A 64 2.75 11.08 5.17
C ARG A 64 2.56 9.68 4.60
N LEU A 65 2.20 9.56 3.33
CA LEU A 65 2.06 8.27 2.64
C LEU A 65 3.39 7.51 2.62
N ALA A 66 4.49 8.16 2.25
CA ALA A 66 5.82 7.57 2.27
C ALA A 66 6.20 7.07 3.67
N SER A 67 5.90 7.85 4.71
CA SER A 67 6.18 7.48 6.10
C SER A 67 5.37 6.28 6.58
N LEU A 68 4.11 6.15 6.15
CA LEU A 68 3.29 4.97 6.46
C LEU A 68 3.86 3.70 5.79
N LEU A 69 4.20 3.79 4.50
CA LEU A 69 4.81 2.67 3.77
C LEU A 69 6.14 2.22 4.39
N GLU A 70 6.95 3.17 4.86
CA GLU A 70 8.20 2.88 5.57
C GLU A 70 7.95 2.15 6.90
N SER A 71 6.93 2.57 7.67
CA SER A 71 6.54 1.89 8.91
C SER A 71 6.08 0.47 8.66
N GLU A 72 5.16 0.27 7.72
CA GLU A 72 4.65 -1.05 7.34
C GLU A 72 5.77 -1.97 6.86
N HIS A 73 6.72 -1.45 6.07
CA HIS A 73 7.88 -2.22 5.64
C HIS A 73 8.77 -2.64 6.81
N GLY A 74 9.06 -1.73 7.74
CA GLY A 74 9.89 -2.02 8.91
C GLY A 74 9.25 -3.02 9.86
N GLU A 75 7.93 -2.90 10.10
CA GLU A 75 7.17 -3.86 10.90
C GLU A 75 7.13 -5.24 10.24
N TRP A 76 6.91 -5.30 8.93
CA TRP A 76 6.95 -6.54 8.15
C TRP A 76 8.32 -7.20 8.20
N GLU A 77 9.40 -6.45 7.93
CA GLU A 77 10.77 -6.97 8.01
C GLU A 77 11.10 -7.54 9.38
N TYR A 78 10.68 -6.85 10.45
CA TYR A 78 10.86 -7.34 11.81
C TYR A 78 10.04 -8.61 12.05
N ALA A 79 8.74 -8.59 11.74
CA ALA A 79 7.82 -9.69 11.98
C ALA A 79 8.24 -10.96 11.23
N THR A 80 8.59 -10.87 9.95
CA THR A 80 9.09 -12.01 9.15
C THR A 80 10.40 -12.59 9.71
N LYS A 81 11.25 -11.79 10.36
CA LYS A 81 12.50 -12.27 10.97
C LYS A 81 12.30 -12.82 12.38
N ALA A 82 11.35 -12.27 13.14
CA ALA A 82 11.19 -12.52 14.58
C ALA A 82 10.07 -13.50 14.92
N LEU A 83 9.08 -13.70 14.04
CA LEU A 83 7.87 -14.47 14.29
C LEU A 83 7.78 -15.62 13.27
N ASP A 84 7.86 -16.86 13.76
CA ASP A 84 7.82 -18.08 12.96
C ASP A 84 6.46 -18.33 12.28
N TRP A 85 5.40 -17.72 12.80
CA TRP A 85 4.03 -17.83 12.30
C TRP A 85 3.62 -16.70 11.34
N TYR A 86 4.45 -15.67 11.15
CA TYR A 86 4.07 -14.48 10.39
C TYR A 86 4.40 -14.63 8.90
N ASP A 87 3.36 -14.84 8.09
CA ASP A 87 3.44 -15.06 6.63
C ASP A 87 2.72 -13.97 5.81
N GLN A 88 2.28 -12.89 6.46
CA GLN A 88 1.59 -11.79 5.78
C GLN A 88 2.52 -11.06 4.81
N ASP A 89 2.01 -10.79 3.60
CA ASP A 89 2.78 -10.20 2.50
C ASP A 89 2.05 -9.05 1.78
N THR A 90 0.89 -8.62 2.31
CA THR A 90 -0.03 -7.70 1.63
C THR A 90 -0.53 -6.60 2.55
N ILE A 91 -0.39 -5.34 2.11
CA ILE A 91 -1.09 -4.16 2.65
C ILE A 91 -2.47 -4.08 2.02
N PHE A 92 -3.51 -3.90 2.85
CA PHE A 92 -4.87 -3.64 2.38
C PHE A 92 -5.24 -2.18 2.56
N PHE A 93 -5.79 -1.56 1.50
CA PHE A 93 -6.41 -0.25 1.59
C PHE A 93 -7.91 -0.40 1.74
N SER A 94 -8.49 0.27 2.73
CA SER A 94 -9.93 0.46 2.82
C SER A 94 -10.27 1.86 2.35
N ILE A 95 -11.09 1.98 1.32
CA ILE A 95 -11.53 3.26 0.79
C ILE A 95 -12.92 3.54 1.36
N THR A 96 -12.99 4.49 2.27
CA THR A 96 -14.26 4.96 2.83
C THR A 96 -14.63 6.29 2.17
N GLY A 97 -15.78 6.31 1.47
CA GLY A 97 -16.37 7.51 0.89
C GLY A 97 -17.30 8.26 1.83
#